data_AF-A0A7S4NR68-F1
#
_entry.id   AF-A0A7S4NR68-F1
#
_cell.length_a   1.000
_cell.length_b   1.000
_cell.length_c   1.000
_cell.angle_alpha   90.00
_cell.angle_beta   90.00
_cell.angle_gamma   90.00
#
_symmetry.space_group_name_H-M   'P 1'
#
loop_
_entity.id
_entity.type
_entity.pdbx_description
1 polymer ?
#
loop_
_entity_poly.entity_id
_entity_poly.type
_entity_poly.pdbx_seq_one_letter_code
_entity_poly.pdbx_strand_id
1 'polypeptide(L)'
;KRSYHHHHHLFSGTISLKNLPKTMEELRLDWNSLSGTIDVGRLPASMHTLSLGNNNFSGSTDFGKLPTSLGYLNVQDTQLAGEIPMYWNLTVRIDGSKDTSCGNTVRRQPHS
;
A
#
# COMPACT_ATOMS: atom_id res chain seq x y z
N LYS A 1 -17.42 -4.48 -34.88
CA LYS A 1 -16.75 -5.18 -33.76
C LYS A 1 -16.28 -4.12 -32.77
N ARG A 2 -17.01 -3.94 -31.67
CA ARG A 2 -16.61 -3.05 -30.57
C ARG A 2 -15.78 -3.87 -29.60
N SER A 3 -14.57 -3.44 -29.31
CA SER A 3 -13.97 -3.57 -27.99
C SER A 3 -12.93 -2.47 -27.85
N TYR A 4 -13.32 -1.42 -27.13
CA TYR A 4 -12.44 -0.41 -26.56
C TYR A 4 -11.93 -0.97 -25.22
N HIS A 5 -10.62 -1.14 -25.06
CA HIS A 5 -9.98 -1.30 -23.75
C HIS A 5 -9.01 -0.11 -23.60
N HIS A 6 -9.52 1.06 -23.19
CA HIS A 6 -9.47 1.59 -21.81
C HIS A 6 -8.05 1.63 -21.21
N HIS A 7 -7.43 2.80 -21.36
CA HIS A 7 -6.49 3.50 -20.48
C HIS A 7 -5.29 2.72 -19.90
N HIS A 8 -4.16 2.86 -20.58
CA HIS A 8 -2.84 2.62 -20.00
C HIS A 8 -2.58 3.63 -18.85
N HIS A 9 -2.63 3.18 -17.59
CA HIS A 9 -1.95 3.86 -16.49
C HIS A 9 -0.52 3.29 -16.40
N LEU A 10 0.40 4.01 -17.05
CA LEU A 10 1.65 3.55 -17.70
C LEU A 10 2.81 3.12 -16.78
N PHE A 11 2.72 3.29 -15.46
CA PHE A 11 3.83 2.93 -14.58
C PHE A 11 3.73 1.46 -14.18
N SER A 12 4.56 0.64 -14.82
CA SER A 12 4.73 -0.78 -14.53
C SER A 12 6.16 -1.08 -14.10
N GLY A 13 6.34 -2.17 -13.36
CA GLY A 13 7.65 -2.59 -12.85
C GLY A 13 7.72 -2.52 -11.34
N THR A 14 8.91 -2.70 -10.79
CA THR A 14 9.13 -2.73 -9.34
C THR A 14 9.59 -1.38 -8.83
N ILE A 15 9.14 -1.02 -7.61
CA ILE A 15 9.63 0.18 -6.92
C ILE A 15 10.42 -0.22 -5.67
N SER A 16 11.53 0.48 -5.42
CA SER A 16 12.28 0.34 -4.19
C SER A 16 12.07 1.55 -3.31
N LEU A 17 11.49 1.34 -2.12
CA LEU A 17 11.29 2.40 -1.12
C LEU A 17 12.54 2.68 -0.26
N LYS A 18 13.70 2.12 -0.64
CA LYS A 18 14.93 2.18 0.18
C LYS A 18 15.56 3.56 0.25
N ASN A 19 15.41 4.37 -0.80
CA ASN A 19 16.13 5.63 -0.98
C ASN A 19 15.16 6.82 -1.10
N LEU A 20 14.09 6.83 -0.31
CA LEU A 20 13.20 7.98 -0.25
C LEU A 20 13.87 9.14 0.52
N PRO A 21 13.60 10.41 0.15
CA PRO A 21 14.08 11.55 0.91
C PRO A 21 13.64 11.48 2.38
N LYS A 22 14.55 11.75 3.32
CA LYS A 22 14.26 11.70 4.77
C LYS A 22 13.17 12.68 5.21
N THR A 23 12.91 13.72 4.42
CA THR A 23 11.92 14.77 4.65
C THR A 23 10.60 14.52 3.91
N MET A 24 10.44 13.37 3.24
CA MET A 24 9.23 13.08 2.49
C MET A 24 8.08 12.73 3.44
N GLU A 25 7.04 13.54 3.41
CA GLU A 25 5.86 13.40 4.26
C GLU A 25 4.73 12.62 3.58
N GLU A 26 4.70 12.59 2.25
CA GLU A 26 3.62 12.01 1.48
C GLU A 26 4.14 11.23 0.28
N LEU A 27 3.66 9.99 0.13
CA LEU A 27 3.91 9.14 -1.03
C LEU A 27 2.59 8.59 -1.55
N ARG A 28 2.19 9.03 -2.76
CA ARG A 28 1.04 8.49 -3.49
C ARG A 28 1.48 7.82 -4.76
N LEU A 29 1.23 6.52 -4.84
CA LEU A 29 1.52 5.66 -5.97
C LEU A 29 0.27 4.91 -6.44
N ASP A 30 -0.91 5.27 -5.93
CA ASP A 30 -2.15 4.58 -6.25
C ASP A 30 -2.53 4.69 -7.74
N TRP A 31 -3.30 3.72 -8.21
CA TRP A 31 -3.76 3.62 -9.61
C TRP A 31 -2.62 3.48 -10.63
N ASN A 32 -1.71 2.54 -10.37
CA ASN A 32 -0.64 2.17 -11.29
C ASN A 32 -0.58 0.65 -11.47
N SER A 33 0.34 0.19 -12.33
CA SER A 33 0.61 -1.24 -12.55
C SER A 33 1.92 -1.66 -11.88
N LEU A 34 2.29 -1.01 -10.77
CA LEU A 34 3.52 -1.31 -10.03
C LEU A 34 3.39 -2.65 -9.31
N SER A 35 4.48 -3.38 -9.21
CA SER A 35 4.54 -4.70 -8.60
C SER A 35 5.74 -4.87 -7.69
N GLY A 36 5.83 -6.01 -7.02
CA GLY A 36 6.90 -6.33 -6.09
C GLY A 36 6.50 -6.17 -4.62
N THR A 37 7.48 -6.38 -3.76
CA THR A 37 7.30 -6.36 -2.30
C THR A 37 7.53 -4.96 -1.74
N ILE A 38 6.82 -4.65 -0.66
CA ILE A 38 6.91 -3.36 0.02
C ILE A 38 7.62 -3.56 1.37
N ASP A 39 8.74 -2.86 1.57
CA ASP A 39 9.44 -2.79 2.85
C ASP A 39 9.13 -1.44 3.53
N VAL A 40 8.12 -1.44 4.39
CA VAL A 40 7.68 -0.25 5.12
C VAL A 40 8.68 0.22 6.19
N GLY A 41 9.63 -0.63 6.61
CA GLY A 41 10.64 -0.28 7.61
C GLY A 41 11.73 0.66 7.09
N ARG A 42 11.72 0.97 5.79
CA ARG A 42 12.62 1.94 5.15
C ARG A 42 11.96 3.27 4.86
N LEU A 43 10.70 3.43 5.24
CA LEU A 43 9.99 4.69 5.05
C LEU A 43 10.61 5.79 5.93
N PRO A 44 10.64 7.04 5.44
CA PRO A 44 11.03 8.19 6.23
C PRO A 44 10.20 8.31 7.52
N ALA A 45 10.84 8.64 8.63
CA ALA A 45 10.16 8.90 9.89
C ALA A 45 9.23 10.13 9.85
N SER A 46 9.36 10.98 8.83
CA SER A 46 8.48 12.13 8.58
C SER A 46 7.23 11.78 7.77
N MET A 47 7.04 10.53 7.34
CA MET A 47 5.94 10.16 6.46
C MET A 47 4.60 10.12 7.19
N HIS A 48 3.65 10.93 6.72
CA HIS A 48 2.28 11.04 7.23
C HIS A 48 1.26 10.31 6.35
N THR A 49 1.51 10.24 5.03
CA THR A 49 0.57 9.66 4.06
C THR A 49 1.26 8.66 3.14
N LEU A 50 0.75 7.43 3.09
CA LEU A 50 1.18 6.39 2.16
C LEU A 50 -0.01 5.81 1.41
N SER A 51 -0.03 5.98 0.09
CA SER A 51 -1.07 5.43 -0.78
C SER A 51 -0.46 4.54 -1.85
N LEU A 52 -0.76 3.25 -1.78
CA LEU A 52 -0.26 2.19 -2.65
C LEU A 52 -1.39 1.44 -3.36
N GLY A 53 -2.64 1.80 -3.10
CA GLY A 53 -3.79 1.04 -3.57
C GLY A 53 -3.93 0.99 -5.10
N ASN A 54 -4.71 0.05 -5.62
CA ASN A 54 -4.88 -0.13 -7.06
C ASN A 54 -3.51 -0.32 -7.76
N ASN A 55 -2.73 -1.27 -7.25
CA ASN A 55 -1.44 -1.70 -7.79
C ASN A 55 -1.31 -3.21 -7.66
N ASN A 56 -0.32 -3.79 -8.34
CA ASN A 56 -0.01 -5.20 -8.30
C ASN A 56 1.07 -5.56 -7.25
N PHE A 57 1.17 -4.78 -6.16
CA PHE A 57 2.08 -5.07 -5.04
C PHE A 57 1.67 -6.36 -4.35
N SER A 58 2.64 -7.19 -4.00
CA SER A 58 2.40 -8.52 -3.45
C SER A 58 3.42 -8.92 -2.40
N GLY A 59 3.09 -9.97 -1.65
CA GLY A 59 3.96 -10.52 -0.62
C GLY A 59 3.64 -10.02 0.79
N SER A 60 4.37 -10.54 1.77
CA SER A 60 4.17 -10.23 3.18
C SER A 60 4.88 -8.93 3.55
N THR A 61 4.15 -8.02 4.19
CA THR A 61 4.62 -6.72 4.68
C THR A 61 4.41 -6.64 6.18
N ASP A 62 5.48 -6.30 6.90
CA ASP A 62 5.45 -6.08 8.34
C ASP A 62 5.00 -4.65 8.65
N PHE A 63 3.68 -4.44 8.71
CA PHE A 63 3.12 -3.12 9.00
C PHE A 63 3.44 -2.62 10.42
N GLY A 64 3.97 -3.45 11.31
CA GLY A 64 4.47 -3.00 12.62
C GLY A 64 5.68 -2.07 12.53
N LYS A 65 6.35 -2.01 11.36
CA LYS A 65 7.50 -1.13 11.10
C LYS A 65 7.14 0.20 10.41
N LEU A 66 5.86 0.46 10.19
CA LEU A 66 5.41 1.75 9.67
C LEU A 66 5.84 2.89 10.63
N PRO A 67 6.15 4.08 10.10
CA PRO A 67 6.53 5.21 10.94
C PRO A 67 5.36 5.66 11.83
N THR A 68 5.67 6.07 13.06
CA THR A 68 4.67 6.49 14.06
C THR A 68 3.95 7.78 13.69
N SER A 69 4.52 8.58 12.79
CA SER A 69 3.92 9.79 12.21
C SER A 69 2.86 9.48 11.15
N LEU A 70 2.75 8.22 10.69
CA LEU A 70 1.82 7.86 9.63
C LEU A 70 0.38 7.96 10.12
N GLY A 71 -0.38 8.88 9.51
CA GLY A 71 -1.80 9.08 9.79
C GLY A 71 -2.71 8.38 8.77
N TYR A 72 -2.20 8.09 7.58
CA TYR A 72 -2.98 7.49 6.49
C TYR A 72 -2.21 6.42 5.71
N LEU A 73 -2.84 5.25 5.57
CA LEU A 73 -2.37 4.13 4.76
C LEU A 73 -3.49 3.67 3.81
N ASN A 74 -3.21 3.61 2.52
CA ASN A 74 -4.10 3.00 1.54
C ASN A 74 -3.39 1.86 0.83
N VAL A 75 -3.90 0.64 1.03
CA VAL A 75 -3.44 -0.60 0.37
C VAL A 75 -4.59 -1.31 -0.35
N GLN A 76 -5.68 -0.58 -0.64
CA GLN A 76 -6.86 -1.15 -1.31
C GLN A 76 -6.48 -1.77 -2.66
N ASP A 77 -7.14 -2.86 -3.06
CA ASP A 77 -6.93 -3.48 -4.38
C ASP A 77 -5.43 -3.77 -4.67
N THR A 78 -4.75 -4.36 -3.70
CA THR A 78 -3.38 -4.90 -3.83
C THR A 78 -3.38 -6.40 -3.53
N GLN A 79 -2.22 -7.05 -3.55
CA GLN A 79 -2.04 -8.46 -3.17
C GLN A 79 -1.12 -8.61 -1.95
N LEU A 80 -1.07 -7.58 -1.11
CA LEU A 80 -0.24 -7.56 0.10
C LEU A 80 -0.87 -8.45 1.18
N ALA A 81 0.00 -9.01 2.03
CA ALA A 81 -0.38 -9.73 3.23
C ALA A 81 0.28 -9.08 4.45
N GLY A 82 -0.40 -9.05 5.59
CA GLY A 82 0.17 -8.55 6.83
C GLY A 82 -0.86 -8.08 7.83
N GLU A 83 -0.39 -7.73 9.02
CA GLU A 83 -1.24 -7.36 10.14
C GLU A 83 -0.93 -5.94 10.58
N ILE A 84 -1.98 -5.11 10.67
CA ILE A 84 -1.88 -3.75 11.18
C ILE A 84 -2.33 -3.76 12.65
N PRO A 85 -1.50 -3.27 13.59
CA PRO A 85 -1.89 -3.25 14.99
C PRO A 85 -3.11 -2.33 15.24
N MET A 86 -4.13 -2.82 15.94
CA MET A 86 -5.37 -2.06 16.17
C MET A 86 -5.21 -0.80 17.03
N TYR A 87 -4.17 -0.72 17.85
CA TYR A 87 -3.93 0.39 18.78
C TYR A 87 -3.32 1.63 18.11
N TRP A 88 -3.04 1.58 16.81
CA TRP A 88 -2.51 2.72 16.07
C TRP A 88 -3.64 3.66 15.67
N ASN A 89 -3.45 4.96 15.93
CA ASN A 89 -4.31 6.02 15.39
C ASN A 89 -3.98 6.28 13.91
N LEU A 90 -4.15 5.24 13.10
CA LEU A 90 -3.85 5.21 11.68
C LEU A 90 -5.17 5.03 10.92
N THR A 91 -5.45 5.88 9.94
CA THR A 91 -6.54 5.65 8.99
C THR A 91 -6.07 4.65 7.94
N VAL A 92 -6.80 3.55 7.75
CA VAL A 92 -6.40 2.50 6.80
C VAL A 92 -7.52 2.22 5.81
N ARG A 93 -7.19 2.15 4.53
CA ARG A 93 -8.05 1.63 3.46
C ARG A 93 -7.48 0.29 2.96
N ILE A 94 -8.26 -0.78 3.10
CA ILE A 94 -7.87 -2.16 2.77
C ILE A 94 -8.70 -2.74 1.63
N ASP A 95 -10.01 -2.44 1.59
CA ASP A 95 -10.91 -2.98 0.59
C ASP A 95 -11.47 -1.87 -0.33
N GLY A 96 -11.31 -2.07 -1.64
CA GLY A 96 -12.08 -1.38 -2.67
C GLY A 96 -13.43 -2.08 -2.87
N SER A 97 -14.48 -1.32 -3.16
CA SER A 97 -15.83 -1.86 -3.29
C SER A 97 -15.96 -2.94 -4.37
N LYS A 98 -16.30 -4.15 -3.94
CA LYS A 98 -16.97 -5.26 -4.64
C LYS A 98 -16.26 -5.79 -5.90
N ASP A 99 -15.40 -6.79 -5.69
CA ASP A 99 -15.37 -8.12 -6.34
C ASP A 99 -13.93 -8.68 -6.29
N THR A 100 -13.42 -8.95 -5.09
CA THR A 100 -12.01 -9.37 -4.87
C THR A 100 -11.90 -10.87 -4.68
N SER A 101 -12.12 -11.63 -5.76
CA SER A 101 -11.51 -12.95 -5.86
C SER A 101 -9.98 -12.77 -5.99
N CYS A 102 -9.29 -13.01 -4.87
CA CYS A 102 -7.83 -13.15 -4.71
C CYS A 102 -7.00 -11.86 -4.46
N GLY A 103 -6.24 -11.88 -3.35
CA GLY A 103 -5.00 -11.12 -3.23
C GLY A 103 -4.76 -10.49 -1.86
N ASN A 104 -5.47 -9.39 -1.58
CA ASN A 104 -5.23 -8.61 -0.37
C ASN A 104 -5.69 -9.35 0.87
N THR A 105 -4.77 -9.60 1.80
CA THR A 105 -5.07 -10.25 3.08
C THR A 105 -4.64 -9.39 4.27
N VAL A 106 -4.37 -8.11 4.01
CA VAL A 106 -4.08 -7.14 5.07
C VAL A 106 -5.29 -7.01 5.98
N ARG A 107 -5.07 -7.09 7.29
CA ARG A 107 -6.14 -6.98 8.29
C ARG A 107 -5.67 -6.23 9.52
N ARG A 108 -6.59 -5.61 10.24
CA ARG A 108 -6.31 -5.10 11.58
C ARG A 108 -6.39 -6.25 12.59
N GLN A 109 -5.44 -6.31 13.52
CA GLN A 109 -5.42 -7.32 14.58
C GLN A 109 -5.41 -6.69 15.98
N PRO A 110 -6.28 -7.12 16.91
CA PRO A 110 -6.17 -6.77 18.32
C PRO A 110 -5.00 -7.52 18.96
N HIS A 111 -4.37 -6.91 19.97
CA HIS A 111 -3.36 -7.60 20.77
C HIS A 111 -4.05 -8.67 21.63
N SER A 112 -3.53 -9.91 21.62
CA SER A 112 -3.85 -10.96 22.60
C SER A 112 -3.21 -10.65 23.95
#